data_AF-A0A4Q7S1C4-F1
#
_entry.id   AF-A0A4Q7S1C4-F1
#
_cell.length_a   1.000
_cell.length_b   1.000
_cell.length_c   1.000
_cell.angle_alpha   90.00
_cell.angle_beta   90.00
_cell.angle_gamma   90.00
#
_symmetry.space_group_name_H-M   'P 1'
#
loop_
_entity.id
_entity.type
_entity.pdbx_description
1 polymer ?
#
loop_
_entity_poly.entity_id
_entity_poly.type
_entity_poly.pdbx_seq_one_letter_code
_entity_poly.pdbx_strand_id
1 'polypeptide(L)'
;MQIRRQTDFLSGLMFIAVGLAFSWVARGYTMGTAARMGPGYFPFWLGIVLALLGVAVAVGSVSAKAEADRMARWDIKTLLWVLGSVVLFGLILKPLGMVLSVLVLVLVSSMASHEFSWKGAILNAVVLVIISTFAFVYGINLQMPVWPAFLAN
;
A
#
# COMPACT_ATOMS: atom_id res chain seq x y z
N MET A 1 -25.14 19.54 11.22
CA MET A 1 -23.89 18.76 11.33
C MET A 1 -22.74 19.69 10.98
N GLN A 2 -21.82 19.96 11.92
CA GLN A 2 -20.60 20.74 11.62
C GLN A 2 -19.42 19.77 11.51
N ILE A 3 -18.66 19.86 10.42
CA ILE A 3 -17.43 19.07 10.24
C ILE A 3 -16.37 19.71 11.14
N ARG A 4 -16.02 19.04 12.24
CA ARG A 4 -15.03 19.55 13.21
C ARG A 4 -13.62 19.11 12.85
N ARG A 5 -13.44 17.85 12.44
CA ARG A 5 -12.15 17.34 11.90
C ARG A 5 -12.18 17.26 10.38
N GLN A 6 -11.69 18.31 9.72
CA GLN A 6 -11.69 18.37 8.26
C GLN A 6 -10.73 17.35 7.62
N THR A 7 -9.57 17.13 8.25
CA THR A 7 -8.55 16.16 7.79
C THR A 7 -9.07 14.73 7.78
N ASP A 8 -9.70 14.29 8.88
CA ASP A 8 -10.28 12.95 9.01
C ASP A 8 -11.46 12.77 8.03
N PHE A 9 -12.32 13.79 7.89
CA PHE A 9 -13.43 13.73 6.95
C PHE A 9 -12.95 13.54 5.51
N LEU A 10 -11.96 14.34 5.08
CA LEU A 10 -11.45 14.27 3.72
C LEU A 10 -10.66 12.98 3.46
N SER A 11 -9.89 12.51 4.45
CA SER A 11 -9.20 11.21 4.38
C SER A 11 -10.17 10.04 4.30
N GLY A 12 -11.26 10.09 5.08
CA GLY A 12 -12.35 9.11 5.00
C GLY A 12 -13.01 9.10 3.63
N LEU A 13 -13.30 10.27 3.05
CA LEU A 13 -13.84 10.38 1.69
C LEU A 13 -12.87 9.82 0.64
N MET A 14 -11.57 10.08 0.78
CA MET A 14 -10.53 9.52 -0.08
C MET A 14 -10.49 7.99 0.01
N PHE A 15 -10.57 7.41 1.21
CA PHE A 15 -10.63 5.95 1.38
C PHE A 15 -11.88 5.33 0.77
N ILE A 16 -13.04 5.99 0.89
CA ILE A 16 -14.28 5.56 0.23
C ILE A 16 -14.10 5.59 -1.29
N ALA A 17 -13.64 6.71 -1.84
CA ALA A 17 -13.50 6.88 -3.28
C ALA A 17 -12.52 5.86 -3.88
N VAL A 18 -11.33 5.72 -3.29
CA VAL A 18 -10.30 4.77 -3.73
C VAL A 18 -10.78 3.34 -3.54
N GLY A 19 -11.34 3.00 -2.37
CA GLY A 19 -11.85 1.66 -2.09
C GLY A 19 -12.92 1.22 -3.10
N LEU A 20 -13.92 2.08 -3.35
CA LEU A 20 -14.96 1.80 -4.34
C LEU A 20 -14.40 1.73 -5.77
N ALA A 21 -13.43 2.56 -6.13
CA ALA A 21 -12.78 2.51 -7.43
C ALA A 21 -12.05 1.16 -7.64
N PHE A 22 -11.27 0.70 -6.67
CA PHE A 22 -10.62 -0.60 -6.73
C PHE A 22 -11.63 -1.74 -6.79
N SER A 23 -12.67 -1.71 -5.96
CA SER A 23 -13.75 -2.71 -6.01
C SER A 23 -14.49 -2.70 -7.35
N TRP A 24 -14.70 -1.54 -7.96
CA TRP A 24 -15.33 -1.43 -9.27
C TRP A 24 -14.45 -2.05 -10.36
N VAL A 25 -13.17 -1.65 -10.45
CA VAL A 25 -12.20 -2.16 -11.43
C VAL A 25 -11.99 -3.67 -11.27
N ALA A 26 -11.93 -4.15 -10.03
CA ALA A 26 -11.72 -5.56 -9.72
C ALA A 26 -12.84 -6.48 -10.28
N ARG A 27 -14.05 -5.97 -10.51
CA ARG A 27 -15.14 -6.75 -11.14
C ARG A 27 -14.84 -7.18 -12.58
N GLY A 28 -13.91 -6.49 -13.25
CA GLY A 28 -13.44 -6.87 -14.58
C GLY A 28 -12.47 -8.07 -14.57
N TYR A 29 -12.02 -8.51 -13.40
CA TYR A 29 -11.10 -9.63 -13.24
C TYR A 29 -11.81 -10.86 -12.68
N THR A 30 -11.29 -12.05 -12.97
CA THR A 30 -11.82 -13.30 -12.43
C THR A 30 -11.65 -13.31 -10.91
N MET A 31 -12.74 -13.56 -10.17
CA MET A 31 -12.70 -13.66 -8.71
C MET A 31 -12.19 -15.02 -8.23
N GLY A 32 -12.46 -16.10 -8.96
CA GLY A 32 -12.13 -17.45 -8.48
C GLY A 32 -12.89 -17.82 -7.21
N THR A 33 -12.27 -18.57 -6.30
CA THR A 33 -12.85 -18.96 -5.00
C THR A 33 -11.94 -18.52 -3.85
N ALA A 34 -12.41 -18.57 -2.61
CA ALA A 34 -11.57 -18.24 -1.46
C ALA A 34 -10.33 -19.15 -1.34
N ALA A 35 -10.43 -20.40 -1.81
CA ALA A 35 -9.31 -21.36 -1.84
C ALA A 35 -8.39 -21.20 -3.06
N ARG A 36 -8.88 -20.55 -4.13
CA ARG A 36 -8.13 -20.25 -5.36
C ARG A 36 -8.48 -18.84 -5.81
N MET A 37 -7.93 -17.87 -5.09
CA MET A 37 -8.22 -16.46 -5.31
C MET A 37 -7.73 -16.04 -6.69
N GLY A 38 -8.65 -15.54 -7.52
CA GLY A 38 -8.29 -14.90 -8.78
C GLY A 38 -7.74 -13.49 -8.55
N PRO A 39 -7.15 -12.86 -9.58
CA PRO A 39 -6.52 -11.53 -9.48
C PRO A 39 -7.49 -10.42 -9.01
N GLY A 40 -8.80 -10.58 -9.24
CA GLY A 40 -9.81 -9.64 -8.77
C GLY A 40 -10.20 -9.81 -7.30
N TYR A 41 -10.00 -10.99 -6.71
CA TYR A 41 -10.56 -11.32 -5.39
C TYR A 41 -10.04 -10.38 -4.29
N PHE A 42 -8.72 -10.24 -4.24
CA PHE A 42 -8.05 -9.47 -3.19
C PHE A 42 -8.30 -7.96 -3.34
N PRO A 43 -8.11 -7.32 -4.52
CA PRO A 43 -8.44 -5.91 -4.70
C PRO A 43 -9.92 -5.59 -4.45
N PHE A 44 -10.84 -6.50 -4.78
CA PHE A 44 -12.26 -6.28 -4.57
C PHE A 44 -12.60 -6.17 -3.08
N TRP A 45 -12.30 -7.21 -2.31
CA TRP A 45 -12.66 -7.27 -0.89
C TRP A 45 -11.88 -6.24 -0.06
N LEU A 46 -10.59 -6.03 -0.36
CA LEU A 46 -9.84 -4.95 0.29
C LEU A 46 -10.42 -3.57 -0.04
N GLY A 47 -10.85 -3.33 -1.28
CA GLY A 47 -11.52 -2.09 -1.64
C GLY A 47 -12.81 -1.86 -0.85
N ILE A 48 -13.61 -2.91 -0.62
CA ILE A 48 -14.82 -2.85 0.20
C ILE A 48 -14.47 -2.54 1.66
N VAL A 49 -13.51 -3.26 2.24
CA VAL A 49 -13.06 -3.01 3.62
C VAL A 49 -12.52 -1.58 3.78
N LEU A 50 -11.71 -1.11 2.83
CA LEU A 50 -11.18 0.24 2.83
C LEU A 50 -12.30 1.28 2.76
N ALA A 51 -13.33 1.05 1.93
CA ALA A 51 -14.47 1.94 1.84
C ALA A 51 -15.27 1.98 3.15
N LEU A 52 -15.50 0.83 3.79
CA LEU A 52 -16.18 0.75 5.09
C LEU A 52 -15.39 1.47 6.20
N LEU A 53 -14.07 1.29 6.25
CA LEU A 53 -13.20 2.04 7.16
C LEU A 53 -13.25 3.54 6.88
N GLY A 54 -13.27 3.94 5.61
CA GLY A 54 -13.45 5.32 5.20
C GLY A 54 -14.77 5.94 5.68
N VAL A 55 -15.88 5.18 5.61
CA VAL A 55 -17.18 5.58 6.17
C VAL A 55 -17.07 5.76 7.69
N ALA A 56 -16.46 4.81 8.40
CA ALA A 56 -16.30 4.89 9.85
C ALA A 56 -15.50 6.14 10.26
N VAL A 57 -14.40 6.44 9.57
CA VAL A 57 -13.57 7.63 9.79
C VAL A 57 -14.35 8.91 9.47
N ALA A 58 -15.04 8.97 8.32
CA ALA A 58 -15.82 10.13 7.91
C ALA A 58 -16.97 10.42 8.89
N VAL A 59 -17.71 9.41 9.34
CA VAL A 59 -18.78 9.58 10.34
C VAL A 59 -18.20 10.00 11.69
N GLY A 60 -17.08 9.41 12.13
CA GLY A 60 -16.40 9.78 13.36
C GLY A 60 -15.95 11.24 13.40
N SER A 61 -15.53 11.80 12.26
CA SER A 61 -15.07 13.19 12.12
C SER A 61 -16.16 14.26 12.32
N VAL A 62 -17.43 13.87 12.24
CA VAL A 62 -18.61 14.73 12.43
C VAL A 62 -19.11 14.70 13.89
N SER A 63 -18.55 13.82 14.72
CA SER A 63 -18.93 13.69 16.13
C SER A 63 -18.66 14.99 16.92
N ALA A 64 -19.60 15.36 17.80
CA ALA A 64 -19.51 16.57 18.61
C ALA A 64 -18.32 16.57 19.59
N LYS A 65 -17.74 15.39 19.88
CA LYS A 65 -16.55 15.22 20.73
C LYS A 65 -15.23 15.39 19.99
N ALA A 66 -15.25 15.57 18.66
CA ALA A 66 -14.03 15.70 17.88
C ALA A 66 -13.45 17.11 18.03
N GLU A 67 -12.15 17.20 18.37
CA GLU A 67 -11.40 18.45 18.38
C GLU A 67 -11.39 19.08 16.98
N ALA A 68 -11.51 20.41 16.92
CA ALA A 68 -11.49 21.11 15.66
C ALA A 68 -10.08 21.10 15.06
N ASP A 69 -9.92 20.53 13.87
CA ASP A 69 -8.66 20.52 13.13
C ASP A 69 -8.85 21.10 11.72
N ARG A 70 -7.85 21.86 11.27
CA ARG A 70 -7.80 22.43 9.93
C ARG A 70 -6.89 21.57 9.06
N MET A 71 -7.32 21.35 7.83
CA MET A 71 -6.59 20.58 6.82
C MET A 71 -5.10 20.93 6.80
N ALA A 72 -4.23 19.95 7.08
CA ALA A 72 -2.80 20.09 6.85
C ALA A 72 -2.51 20.32 5.35
N ARG A 73 -1.40 21.00 5.04
CA ARG A 73 -0.99 21.20 3.64
C ARG A 73 -0.68 19.84 2.99
N TRP A 74 -1.05 19.71 1.73
CA TRP A 74 -0.77 18.51 0.95
C TRP A 74 0.74 18.38 0.70
N ASP A 75 1.34 17.33 1.23
CA ASP A 75 2.75 17.02 0.97
C ASP A 75 2.87 16.17 -0.30
N ILE A 76 2.74 16.84 -1.44
CA ILE A 76 2.84 16.23 -2.78
C ILE A 76 4.19 15.53 -2.96
N LYS A 77 5.26 16.04 -2.34
CA LYS A 77 6.59 15.45 -2.43
C LYS A 77 6.60 14.06 -1.78
N THR A 78 6.11 13.96 -0.55
CA THR A 78 5.99 12.67 0.15
C THR A 78 5.10 11.70 -0.62
N LEU A 79 3.96 12.17 -1.14
CA LEU A 79 3.06 11.36 -1.95
C LEU A 79 3.76 10.79 -3.20
N LEU A 80 4.51 11.63 -3.93
CA LEU A 80 5.23 11.20 -5.14
C LEU A 80 6.34 10.21 -4.84
N TRP A 81 7.07 10.36 -3.73
CA TRP A 81 8.08 9.38 -3.34
C TRP A 81 7.46 8.01 -3.03
N VAL A 82 6.38 7.99 -2.25
CA VAL A 82 5.71 6.73 -1.87
C VAL A 82 5.10 6.06 -3.10
N LEU A 83 4.26 6.76 -3.86
CA LEU A 83 3.64 6.18 -5.08
C LEU A 83 4.70 5.83 -6.14
N GLY A 84 5.70 6.69 -6.33
CA GLY A 84 6.80 6.47 -7.26
C GLY A 84 7.61 5.22 -6.90
N SER A 85 7.88 4.98 -5.61
CA SER A 85 8.56 3.76 -5.16
C SER A 85 7.76 2.48 -5.47
N VAL A 86 6.44 2.51 -5.33
CA VAL A 86 5.56 1.36 -5.62
C VAL A 86 5.51 1.09 -7.12
N VAL A 87 5.42 2.14 -7.94
CA VAL A 87 5.47 2.01 -9.41
C VAL A 87 6.84 1.47 -9.85
N LEU A 88 7.93 2.04 -9.31
CA LEU A 88 9.28 1.59 -9.59
C LEU A 88 9.47 0.11 -9.25
N PHE A 89 9.00 -0.33 -8.07
CA PHE A 89 8.99 -1.73 -7.66
C PHE A 89 8.34 -2.62 -8.71
N GLY A 90 7.14 -2.27 -9.19
CA GLY A 90 6.43 -3.05 -10.20
C GLY A 90 7.19 -3.17 -11.53
N LEU A 91 7.91 -2.12 -11.93
CA LEU A 91 8.71 -2.10 -13.15
C LEU A 91 9.98 -2.96 -13.04
N ILE A 92 10.64 -2.93 -11.88
CA ILE A 92 11.91 -3.65 -11.67
C ILE A 92 11.74 -5.08 -11.17
N LEU A 93 10.54 -5.46 -10.71
CA LEU A 93 10.28 -6.79 -10.14
C LEU A 93 10.66 -7.93 -11.09
N LYS A 94 10.31 -7.81 -12.37
CA LYS A 94 10.63 -8.83 -13.38
C LYS A 94 12.14 -8.95 -13.66
N PRO A 95 12.89 -7.86 -13.95
CA PRO A 95 14.32 -7.97 -14.25
C PRO A 95 15.22 -8.20 -13.01
N LEU A 96 14.92 -7.54 -11.88
CA LEU A 96 15.80 -7.54 -10.69
C LEU A 96 15.39 -8.55 -9.63
N GLY A 97 14.21 -9.15 -9.73
CA GLY A 97 13.69 -10.11 -8.76
C GLY A 97 13.22 -9.46 -7.47
N MET A 98 12.56 -10.25 -6.62
CA MET A 98 11.91 -9.81 -5.38
C MET A 98 12.88 -9.13 -4.43
N VAL A 99 14.06 -9.72 -4.18
CA VAL A 99 14.99 -9.25 -3.16
C VAL A 99 15.43 -7.82 -3.44
N LEU A 100 15.97 -7.56 -4.64
CA LEU A 100 16.43 -6.22 -5.01
C LEU A 100 15.28 -5.23 -5.15
N SER A 101 14.12 -5.68 -5.63
CA SER A 101 12.96 -4.81 -5.78
C SER A 101 12.43 -4.33 -4.43
N VAL A 102 12.33 -5.22 -3.44
CA VAL A 102 11.94 -4.86 -2.06
C VAL A 102 12.96 -3.92 -1.44
N LEU A 103 14.27 -4.16 -1.63
CA LEU A 103 15.31 -3.25 -1.14
C LEU A 103 15.13 -1.83 -1.71
N VAL A 104 14.96 -1.72 -3.04
CA VAL A 104 14.73 -0.42 -3.70
C VAL A 104 13.44 0.23 -3.19
N LEU A 105 12.35 -0.53 -3.09
CA LEU A 105 11.07 -0.03 -2.57
C LEU A 105 11.24 0.58 -1.17
N VAL A 106 11.87 -0.14 -0.25
CA VAL A 106 12.05 0.32 1.14
C VAL A 106 12.97 1.52 1.20
N LEU A 107 14.09 1.51 0.49
CA LEU A 107 15.03 2.64 0.50
C LEU A 107 14.41 3.90 -0.10
N VAL A 108 13.73 3.79 -1.25
CA VAL A 108 13.09 4.92 -1.93
C VAL A 108 11.91 5.48 -1.14
N SER A 109 11.07 4.62 -0.57
CA SER A 109 9.97 5.07 0.30
C SER A 109 10.48 5.68 1.61
N SER A 110 11.58 5.16 2.18
CA SER A 110 12.16 5.69 3.42
C SER A 110 12.70 7.11 3.26
N MET A 111 13.14 7.51 2.06
CA MET A 111 13.57 8.89 1.77
C MET A 111 12.43 9.91 1.86
N ALA A 112 11.17 9.47 1.85
CA ALA A 112 10.02 10.34 2.10
C ALA A 112 9.83 10.66 3.59
N SER A 113 10.46 9.91 4.49
CA SER A 113 10.34 10.13 5.93
C SER A 113 11.15 11.36 6.37
N HIS A 114 10.54 12.18 7.22
CA HIS A 114 11.19 13.33 7.84
C HIS A 114 12.22 12.91 8.91
N GLU A 115 12.11 11.68 9.42
CA GLU A 115 13.02 11.05 10.39
C GLU A 115 13.89 9.97 9.72
N PHE A 116 14.37 10.24 8.52
CA PHE A 116 15.16 9.28 7.77
C PHE A 116 16.48 8.94 8.49
N SER A 117 16.67 7.65 8.78
CA SER A 117 17.95 7.11 9.24
C SER A 117 18.39 5.95 8.35
N TRP A 118 19.62 6.02 7.83
CA TRP A 118 20.18 4.97 6.98
C TRP A 118 20.21 3.61 7.68
N LYS A 119 20.52 3.59 8.98
CA LYS A 119 20.53 2.36 9.78
C LYS A 119 19.13 1.75 9.88
N GLY A 120 18.10 2.57 10.15
CA GLY A 120 16.71 2.12 10.23
C GLY A 120 16.19 1.63 8.88
N ALA A 121 16.47 2.36 7.80
CA ALA A 121 16.04 2.01 6.45
C ALA A 121 16.66 0.69 5.96
N ILE A 122 17.97 0.50 6.16
CA ILE A 122 18.66 -0.74 5.77
C ILE A 122 18.16 -1.92 6.61
N LEU A 123 18.03 -1.75 7.94
CA LEU A 123 17.51 -2.80 8.81
C LEU A 123 16.08 -3.19 8.41
N ASN A 124 15.21 -2.22 8.18
CA ASN A 124 13.85 -2.45 7.73
C ASN A 124 13.85 -3.20 6.39
N ALA A 125 14.69 -2.79 5.44
CA ALA A 125 14.78 -3.43 4.13
C ALA A 125 15.23 -4.90 4.24
N VAL A 126 16.25 -5.19 5.05
CA VAL A 126 16.73 -6.57 5.29
C VAL A 126 15.64 -7.42 5.93
N VAL A 127 14.98 -6.93 6.98
CA VAL A 127 13.90 -7.65 7.66
C VAL A 127 12.73 -7.91 6.71
N LEU A 128 12.31 -6.92 5.93
CA LEU A 128 11.22 -7.07 4.96
C LEU A 128 11.57 -8.08 3.87
N VAL A 129 12.80 -8.07 3.36
CA VAL A 129 13.28 -9.06 2.38
C VAL A 129 13.21 -10.47 2.96
N ILE A 130 13.69 -10.66 4.19
CA ILE A 130 13.67 -11.96 4.87
C ILE A 130 12.22 -12.43 5.01
N ILE A 131 11.35 -11.62 5.63
CA ILE A 131 9.95 -11.95 5.85
C ILE A 131 9.24 -12.24 4.52
N SER A 132 9.45 -11.41 3.50
CA SER A 132 8.83 -11.58 2.19
C SER A 132 9.30 -12.88 1.52
N THR A 133 10.60 -13.18 1.59
CA THR A 133 11.14 -14.43 1.03
C THR A 133 10.55 -15.65 1.73
N PHE A 134 10.53 -15.65 3.07
CA PHE A 134 9.96 -16.75 3.84
C PHE A 134 8.46 -16.91 3.64
N ALA A 135 7.69 -15.82 3.65
CA ALA A 135 6.24 -15.88 3.48
C ALA A 135 5.84 -16.25 2.04
N PHE A 136 6.43 -15.60 1.04
CA PHE A 136 6.02 -15.75 -0.36
C PHE A 136 6.66 -16.95 -1.06
N VAL A 137 7.97 -17.16 -0.89
CA VAL A 137 8.69 -18.24 -1.58
C VAL A 137 8.53 -19.57 -0.84
N TYR A 138 8.76 -19.58 0.47
CA TYR A 138 8.71 -20.81 1.25
C TYR A 138 7.31 -21.11 1.80
N GLY A 139 6.56 -20.09 2.24
CA GLY A 139 5.26 -20.26 2.87
C GLY A 139 4.15 -20.63 1.89
N ILE A 140 3.91 -19.78 0.88
CA ILE A 140 2.83 -19.99 -0.10
C ILE A 140 3.31 -20.51 -1.46
N ASN A 141 4.61 -20.74 -1.63
CA ASN A 141 5.23 -21.24 -2.86
C ASN A 141 4.86 -20.42 -4.11
N LEU A 142 4.87 -19.10 -3.97
CA LEU A 142 4.52 -18.21 -5.06
C LEU A 142 5.60 -18.24 -6.14
N GLN A 143 5.21 -18.56 -7.37
CA GLN A 143 6.10 -18.55 -8.53
C GLN A 143 6.40 -17.12 -8.95
N MET A 144 7.49 -16.56 -8.41
CA MET A 144 7.98 -15.23 -8.76
C MET A 144 9.51 -15.19 -8.76
N PRO A 145 10.14 -14.34 -9.61
CA PRO A 145 11.58 -14.24 -9.67
C PRO A 145 12.12 -13.70 -8.35
N VAL A 146 12.88 -14.52 -7.62
CA VAL A 146 13.51 -14.13 -6.35
C VAL A 146 14.81 -13.40 -6.63
N TRP A 147 15.60 -13.97 -7.52
CA TRP A 147 16.91 -13.48 -7.93
C TRP A 147 16.82 -12.68 -9.23
N PRO A 148 17.78 -11.77 -9.47
CA PRO A 148 17.87 -11.04 -10.72
C PRO A 148 18.02 -12.00 -11.91
N ALA A 149 17.40 -11.67 -13.03
CA ALA A 149 17.48 -12.48 -14.24
C ALA A 149 18.94 -12.68 -14.72
N PHE A 150 19.84 -11.77 -14.37
CA PHE A 150 21.26 -11.80 -14.71
C PHE A 150 22.11 -12.75 -13.85
N LEU A 151 21.60 -13.20 -12.69
CA LEU A 151 22.29 -14.13 -11.78
C LEU A 151 21.74 -15.56 -11.85
N ALA A 152 20.61 -15.75 -12.54
CA ALA A 152 19.93 -17.04 -12.68
C ALA A 152 20.26 -17.77 -14.00
N ASN A 153 21.30 -17.33 -14.71
CA ASN A 153 21.72 -17.83 -16.01
C ASN A 153 23.17 -18.34 -15.95
#